data_AF-A0AAV4RNR3-F1
#
_entry.id   AF-A0AAV4RNR3-F1
#
_cell.length_a   1.000
_cell.length_b   1.000
_cell.length_c   1.000
_cell.angle_alpha   90.00
_cell.angle_beta   90.00
_cell.angle_gamma   90.00
#
_symmetry.space_group_name_H-M   'P 1'
#
loop_
_entity.id
_entity.type
_entity.pdbx_description
1 polymer ?
#
loop_
_entity_poly.entity_id
_entity_poly.type
_entity_poly.pdbx_seq_one_letter_code
_entity_poly.pdbx_strand_id
1 'polypeptide(L)'
;MKRQMRAKRGCHIIQVSNDQVSYKSVSSKIKVKQLSQLKERTVYKCWEYNIYNLPDYPRNNAVAVFFLATMHDCFYAHLHRFKIVDSPVCPLCCNSAVMKAEHLLVCSGRSQISIFSRY
;
A
#
# COMPACT_ATOMS: atom_id res chain seq x y z
N MET A 1 53.13 8.07 30.77
CA MET A 1 51.91 8.63 30.16
C MET A 1 50.88 7.51 30.00
N LYS A 2 49.87 7.44 30.87
CA LYS A 2 48.95 6.30 31.02
C LYS A 2 47.94 6.25 29.85
N ARG A 3 47.98 5.19 29.03
CA ARG A 3 46.87 4.84 28.12
C ARG A 3 45.71 4.33 28.96
N GLN A 4 44.62 5.10 29.03
CA GLN A 4 43.40 4.64 29.69
C GLN A 4 42.72 3.59 28.80
N MET A 5 42.86 2.33 29.17
CA MET A 5 41.98 1.25 28.71
C MET A 5 40.63 1.41 29.43
N ARG A 6 39.59 1.84 28.70
CA ARG A 6 38.22 1.89 29.23
C ARG A 6 37.24 1.38 28.18
N ALA A 7 36.36 0.49 28.63
CA ALA A 7 35.31 -0.24 27.91
C ALA A 7 35.71 -1.53 27.14
N LYS A 8 36.09 -2.59 27.86
CA LYS A 8 35.94 -4.00 27.40
C LYS A 8 35.27 -4.89 28.46
N ARG A 9 34.27 -4.36 29.17
CA ARG A 9 33.47 -5.13 30.13
C ARG A 9 32.01 -4.81 29.87
N GLY A 10 31.38 -5.58 28.98
CA GLY A 10 29.99 -5.32 28.61
C GLY A 10 29.34 -6.26 27.60
N CYS A 11 30.08 -7.15 26.93
CA CYS A 11 29.43 -8.16 26.09
C CYS A 11 30.34 -9.37 25.86
N HIS A 12 30.07 -10.47 26.55
CA HIS A 12 30.42 -11.81 26.07
C HIS A 12 29.45 -12.18 24.92
N ILE A 13 29.43 -11.39 23.85
CA ILE A 13 28.79 -11.84 22.61
C ILE A 13 29.76 -12.86 22.04
N ILE A 14 29.36 -14.13 22.12
CA ILE A 14 29.98 -15.20 21.35
C ILE A 14 29.81 -14.79 19.89
N GLN A 15 30.87 -14.24 19.29
CA GLN A 15 30.88 -14.06 17.85
C GLN A 15 30.98 -15.47 17.26
N VAL A 16 29.85 -15.96 16.74
CA VAL A 16 29.82 -17.17 15.93
C VAL A 16 30.83 -16.98 14.81
N SER A 17 31.67 -17.99 14.58
CA SER A 17 32.63 -17.95 13.47
C SER A 17 31.87 -17.60 12.20
N ASN A 18 32.33 -16.54 11.55
CA ASN A 18 31.74 -16.07 10.30
C ASN A 18 32.11 -17.09 9.22
N ASP A 19 31.40 -18.23 9.18
CA ASP A 19 31.35 -19.05 7.98
C ASP A 19 31.02 -18.08 6.85
N GLN A 20 31.91 -18.02 5.86
CA GLN A 20 32.10 -16.94 4.88
C GLN A 20 30.89 -16.74 3.96
N VAL A 21 29.71 -16.49 4.52
CA VAL A 21 28.52 -16.14 3.76
C VAL A 21 28.64 -14.66 3.48
N SER A 22 29.05 -14.35 2.25
CA SER A 22 29.09 -12.98 1.75
C SER A 22 27.79 -12.26 2.08
N TYR A 23 27.88 -11.04 2.59
CA TYR A 23 26.74 -10.16 2.87
C TYR A 23 25.75 -10.09 1.69
N LYS A 24 26.27 -10.12 0.45
CA LYS A 24 25.46 -10.16 -0.78
C LYS A 24 24.57 -11.40 -0.83
N SER A 25 25.10 -12.56 -0.45
CA SER A 25 24.36 -13.84 -0.42
C SER A 25 23.27 -13.84 0.64
N VAL A 26 23.55 -13.33 1.86
CA VAL A 26 22.53 -13.16 2.91
C VAL A 26 21.44 -12.19 2.47
N SER A 27 21.82 -11.04 1.92
CA SER A 27 20.87 -10.03 1.44
C SER A 27 20.00 -10.54 0.30
N SER A 28 20.58 -11.31 -0.64
CA SER A 28 19.81 -11.96 -1.70
C SER A 28 18.82 -12.99 -1.15
N LYS A 29 19.24 -13.83 -0.20
CA LYS A 29 18.35 -14.81 0.44
C LYS A 29 17.20 -14.14 1.20
N ILE A 30 17.47 -13.02 1.89
CA ILE A 30 16.43 -12.22 2.54
C ILE A 30 15.44 -11.66 1.50
N LYS A 31 15.93 -11.07 0.41
CA LYS A 31 15.08 -10.57 -0.68
C LYS A 31 14.21 -11.67 -1.29
N VAL A 32 14.79 -12.83 -1.60
CA VAL A 32 14.07 -13.97 -2.18
C VAL A 32 12.99 -14.48 -1.21
N LYS A 33 13.32 -14.64 0.08
CA LYS A 33 12.35 -15.04 1.11
C LYS A 33 11.22 -14.02 1.30
N GLN A 34 11.53 -12.73 1.23
CA GLN A 34 10.52 -11.68 1.27
C GLN A 34 9.64 -11.72 0.02
N LEU A 35 10.22 -11.91 -1.17
CA LEU A 35 9.46 -12.04 -2.41
C LEU A 35 8.54 -13.26 -2.42
N SER A 36 8.98 -14.41 -1.91
CA SER A 36 8.12 -15.60 -1.83
C SER A 36 6.96 -15.39 -0.86
N GLN A 37 7.22 -14.78 0.31
CA GLN A 37 6.17 -14.42 1.27
C GLN A 37 5.20 -13.37 0.71
N LEU A 38 5.70 -12.39 -0.06
CA LEU A 38 4.85 -11.41 -0.73
C LEU A 38 3.97 -12.09 -1.77
N LYS A 39 4.54 -12.99 -2.60
CA LYS A 39 3.78 -13.77 -3.58
C LYS A 39 2.66 -14.57 -2.91
N GLU A 40 2.95 -15.32 -1.85
CA GLU A 40 1.94 -16.06 -1.07
C GLU A 40 0.83 -15.15 -0.54
N ARG A 41 1.19 -13.97 -0.01
CA ARG A 41 0.22 -12.98 0.49
C ARG A 41 -0.60 -12.31 -0.62
N THR A 42 -0.09 -12.29 -1.86
CA THR A 42 -0.77 -11.68 -3.01
C THR A 42 -1.53 -12.69 -3.86
N VAL A 43 -1.42 -14.01 -3.63
CA VAL A 43 -2.14 -15.06 -4.38
C VAL A 43 -3.65 -14.78 -4.48
N TYR A 44 -4.25 -14.26 -3.41
CA TYR A 44 -5.70 -14.00 -3.34
C TYR A 44 -6.08 -12.58 -3.80
N LYS A 45 -5.10 -11.75 -4.17
CA LYS A 45 -5.37 -10.37 -4.53
C LYS A 45 -5.70 -10.28 -6.03
N CYS A 46 -6.97 -10.08 -6.31
CA CYS A 46 -7.51 -9.96 -7.67
C CYS A 46 -7.06 -8.70 -8.44
N TRP A 47 -6.35 -7.77 -7.80
CA TRP A 47 -5.96 -6.52 -8.47
C TRP A 47 -4.97 -6.73 -9.62
N GLU A 48 -4.17 -7.80 -9.63
CA GLU A 48 -3.21 -8.05 -10.70
C GLU A 48 -3.91 -8.24 -12.06
N TYR A 49 -5.00 -9.01 -12.10
CA TYR A 49 -5.82 -9.16 -13.32
C TYR A 49 -6.45 -7.83 -13.76
N ASN A 50 -6.87 -7.01 -12.80
CA ASN A 50 -7.47 -5.70 -13.08
C ASN A 50 -6.45 -4.69 -13.63
N ILE A 51 -5.14 -4.86 -13.35
CA ILE A 51 -4.07 -4.02 -13.95
C ILE A 51 -4.00 -4.23 -15.46
N TYR A 52 -4.03 -5.49 -15.91
CA TYR A 52 -3.85 -5.82 -17.34
C TYR A 52 -5.05 -5.43 -18.20
N ASN A 53 -6.23 -5.27 -17.61
CA ASN A 53 -7.45 -4.88 -18.32
C ASN A 53 -7.71 -3.37 -18.29
N LEU A 54 -6.75 -2.56 -17.85
CA LEU A 54 -6.90 -1.11 -17.88
C LEU A 54 -6.82 -0.58 -19.32
N PRO A 55 -7.81 0.18 -19.77
CA PRO A 55 -7.72 0.88 -21.05
C PRO A 55 -6.59 1.91 -21.01
N ASP A 56 -5.95 2.12 -22.15
CA ASP A 56 -4.93 3.16 -22.33
C ASP A 56 -5.58 4.54 -22.32
N TYR A 57 -5.81 5.05 -21.11
CA TYR A 57 -6.37 6.37 -20.87
C TYR A 57 -5.33 7.33 -20.31
N PRO A 58 -5.57 8.65 -20.44
CA PRO A 58 -4.85 9.66 -19.67
C PRO A 58 -4.71 9.24 -18.20
N ARG A 59 -3.55 9.53 -17.59
CA ARG A 59 -3.16 8.97 -16.27
C ARG A 59 -4.25 9.11 -15.21
N ASN A 60 -4.88 10.28 -15.14
CA ASN A 60 -6.02 10.56 -14.27
C ASN A 60 -7.16 9.56 -14.42
N ASN A 61 -7.49 9.25 -15.67
CA ASN A 61 -8.56 8.34 -16.00
C ASN A 61 -8.19 6.88 -15.71
N ALA A 62 -7.00 6.46 -16.13
CA ALA A 62 -6.50 5.12 -15.83
C ALA A 62 -6.46 4.88 -14.31
N VAL A 63 -6.00 5.87 -13.54
CA VAL A 63 -5.97 5.81 -12.07
C VAL A 63 -7.38 5.64 -11.49
N ALA A 64 -8.37 6.40 -11.96
CA ALA A 64 -9.76 6.27 -11.51
C ALA A 64 -10.38 4.91 -11.85
N VAL A 65 -10.18 4.40 -13.07
CA VAL A 65 -10.64 3.05 -13.47
C VAL A 65 -9.95 1.98 -12.65
N PHE A 66 -8.64 2.11 -12.42
CA PHE A 66 -7.89 1.16 -11.60
C PHE A 66 -8.43 1.12 -10.18
N PHE A 67 -8.68 2.28 -9.57
CA PHE A 67 -9.28 2.36 -8.24
C PHE A 67 -10.67 1.69 -8.18
N LEU A 68 -11.51 1.91 -9.20
CA LEU A 68 -12.82 1.27 -9.28
C LEU A 68 -12.72 -0.25 -9.50
N ALA A 69 -11.87 -0.70 -10.42
CA ALA A 69 -11.72 -2.11 -10.79
C ALA A 69 -11.09 -2.94 -9.67
N THR A 70 -10.14 -2.36 -8.94
CA THR A 70 -9.49 -3.05 -7.82
C THR A 70 -10.29 -3.02 -6.54
N MET A 71 -11.38 -2.24 -6.49
CA MET A 71 -12.15 -1.97 -5.26
C MET A 71 -11.23 -1.67 -4.07
N HIS A 72 -10.06 -1.08 -4.32
CA HIS A 72 -9.11 -0.77 -3.27
C HIS A 72 -9.59 0.55 -2.66
N ASP A 73 -10.48 0.41 -1.68
CA ASP A 73 -11.32 1.46 -1.10
C ASP A 73 -10.52 2.68 -0.60
N CYS A 74 -10.28 3.67 -1.47
CA CYS A 74 -10.03 5.05 -1.04
C CYS A 74 -11.35 5.83 -0.85
N PHE A 75 -12.44 5.14 -0.50
CA PHE A 75 -13.70 5.81 -0.20
C PHE A 75 -13.61 6.54 1.14
N TYR A 76 -14.34 7.65 1.27
CA TYR A 76 -14.30 8.50 2.48
C TYR A 76 -14.65 7.71 3.73
N ALA A 77 -15.53 6.70 3.65
CA ALA A 77 -15.80 5.79 4.76
C ALA A 77 -14.55 5.00 5.22
N HIS A 78 -13.76 4.52 4.27
CA HIS A 78 -12.53 3.78 4.53
C HIS A 78 -11.43 4.73 5.02
N LEU A 79 -11.24 5.88 4.36
CA LEU A 79 -10.28 6.90 4.77
C LEU A 79 -10.55 7.43 6.18
N HIS A 80 -11.82 7.61 6.55
CA HIS A 80 -12.22 8.02 7.90
C HIS A 80 -11.89 6.96 8.94
N ARG A 81 -12.03 5.66 8.60
CA ARG A 81 -11.60 4.56 9.48
C ARG A 81 -10.10 4.61 9.78
N PHE A 82 -9.30 5.01 8.80
CA PHE A 82 -7.85 5.24 8.96
C PHE A 82 -7.50 6.62 9.52
N LYS A 83 -8.49 7.47 9.85
CA LYS A 83 -8.28 8.84 10.35
C LYS A 83 -7.47 9.73 9.39
N ILE A 84 -7.56 9.44 8.09
CA ILE A 84 -6.95 10.26 7.04
C ILE A 84 -7.85 11.45 6.70
N VAL A 85 -9.17 11.26 6.81
CA VAL A 85 -10.18 12.31 6.63
C VAL A 85 -11.06 12.39 7.88
N ASP A 86 -11.55 13.59 8.18
CA ASP A 86 -12.32 13.85 9.41
C ASP A 86 -13.76 13.32 9.34
N SER A 87 -14.29 13.08 8.14
CA SER A 87 -15.67 12.66 7.93
C SER A 87 -15.79 11.53 6.90
N PRO A 88 -16.65 10.52 7.14
CA PRO A 88 -16.92 9.45 6.18
C PRO A 88 -17.94 9.85 5.10
N VAL A 89 -18.43 11.09 5.15
CA VAL A 89 -19.49 11.60 4.27
C VAL A 89 -18.97 11.79 2.84
N CYS A 90 -19.83 11.49 1.87
CA CYS A 90 -19.57 11.71 0.46
C CYS A 90 -19.40 13.19 0.15
N PRO A 91 -18.22 13.63 -0.34
CA PRO A 91 -18.00 15.01 -0.75
C PRO A 91 -18.61 15.31 -2.12
N LEU A 92 -19.17 14.31 -2.81
CA LEU A 92 -19.70 14.46 -4.16
C LEU A 92 -21.17 14.87 -4.14
N CYS A 93 -21.97 14.30 -3.24
CA CYS A 93 -23.40 14.61 -3.13
C CYS A 93 -23.69 15.47 -1.90
N CYS A 94 -24.76 16.26 -2.00
CA CYS A 94 -25.27 17.06 -0.89
C CYS A 94 -26.12 16.24 0.10
N ASN A 95 -26.21 14.92 -0.09
CA ASN A 95 -27.12 14.05 0.69
C ASN A 95 -26.51 13.61 2.03
N SER A 96 -25.31 14.09 2.38
CA SER A 96 -24.60 13.74 3.61
C SER A 96 -24.45 12.22 3.86
N ALA A 97 -24.57 11.41 2.82
CA ALA A 97 -24.51 9.96 2.91
C ALA A 97 -23.06 9.48 3.04
N VAL A 98 -22.84 8.39 3.76
CA VAL A 98 -21.52 7.77 3.89
C VAL A 98 -21.04 7.25 2.53
N MET A 99 -19.84 7.64 2.10
CA MET A 99 -19.31 7.21 0.82
C MET A 99 -18.77 5.79 0.90
N LYS A 100 -19.58 4.83 0.47
CA LYS A 100 -19.20 3.43 0.22
C LYS A 100 -19.30 3.13 -1.28
N ALA A 101 -18.79 1.98 -1.71
CA ALA A 101 -18.91 1.52 -3.10
C ALA A 101 -20.35 1.55 -3.61
N GLU A 102 -21.30 1.01 -2.82
CA GLU A 102 -22.74 0.99 -3.10
C GLU A 102 -23.32 2.40 -3.31
N HIS A 103 -22.90 3.36 -2.49
CA HIS A 103 -23.37 4.74 -2.58
C HIS A 103 -22.95 5.40 -3.91
N LEU A 104 -21.74 5.14 -4.41
CA LEU A 104 -21.26 5.72 -5.66
C LEU A 104 -22.03 5.24 -6.90
N LEU A 105 -22.65 4.06 -6.84
CA LEU A 105 -23.48 3.57 -7.94
C LEU A 105 -24.73 4.43 -8.14
N VAL A 106 -25.25 5.03 -7.05
CA VAL A 106 -26.50 5.80 -7.02
C VAL A 106 -26.31 7.27 -6.65
N CYS A 107 -25.05 7.71 -6.49
CA CYS A 107 -24.73 9.05 -6.00
C CYS A 107 -25.16 10.12 -7.02
N SER A 108 -26.06 11.01 -6.61
CA SER A 108 -26.54 12.15 -7.43
C SER A 108 -25.45 13.16 -7.76
N GLY A 109 -24.42 13.24 -6.92
CA GLY A 109 -23.24 14.08 -7.11
C GLY A 109 -22.20 13.50 -8.07
N ARG A 110 -22.46 12.29 -8.59
CA ARG A 110 -21.70 11.69 -9.68
C ARG A 110 -22.09 12.45 -10.94
N SER A 111 -21.52 13.64 -11.12
CA SER A 111 -21.57 14.34 -12.40
C SER A 111 -21.18 13.33 -13.48
N GLN A 112 -21.90 13.29 -14.60
CA GLN A 112 -21.48 12.51 -15.78
C GLN A 112 -20.08 12.91 -16.28
N ILE A 113 -19.50 13.96 -15.70
CA ILE A 113 -18.07 14.17 -15.66
C ILE A 113 -17.47 13.04 -14.81
N SER A 114 -17.19 11.94 -15.49
CA SER A 114 -16.52 10.74 -14.98
C SER A 114 -15.42 11.12 -13.99
N ILE A 115 -15.22 10.30 -12.95
CA ILE A 115 -14.18 10.46 -11.91
C ILE A 115 -12.81 10.86 -12.50
N PHE A 116 -12.57 10.49 -13.76
CA PHE A 116 -11.63 11.00 -14.74
C PHE A 116 -11.33 12.51 -14.73
N SER A 117 -12.34 13.39 -14.66
CA SER A 117 -12.11 14.85 -14.71
C SER A 117 -11.62 15.47 -13.42
N ARG A 118 -11.76 14.76 -12.30
CA ARG A 118 -11.34 15.24 -10.99
C ARG A 118 -9.85 14.98 -10.74
N TYR A 119 -9.21 14.22 -11.64
CA TYR A 119 -7.78 13.93 -11.64
C TYR A 119 -7.14 14.49 -12.91
#